data_AF-A0A8B9YBA9-F1
#
_entry.id   AF-A0A8B9YBA9-F1
#
_cell.length_a   1.000
_cell.length_b   1.000
_cell.length_c   1.000
_cell.angle_alpha   90.00
_cell.angle_beta   90.00
_cell.angle_gamma   90.00
#
_symmetry.space_group_name_H-M   'P 1'
#
loop_
_entity.id
_entity.type
_entity.pdbx_description
1 polymer ?
#
loop_
_entity_poly.entity_id
_entity_poly.type
_entity_poly.pdbx_seq_one_letter_code
_entity_poly.pdbx_strand_id
1 'polypeptide(L)'
;MPMDKIVTVLSMVQLDCIQEVQVSCTWSLSTLATLAPFLGEMSNLQRLHLSHVHVSAFKKQEHDHVVQITSQFRRLGHLRDLHLESPSFLEGCLDQMLRCLRSPLDSLSLTKCRLTESDLTHVSQSPDISQLKSLDLSGVPMTDFRPELLQVLLEKVAATLQEVDLDACGITDSQLEAFLPALSRCSQLRAVSLCGNLLSTAVMEKLLRHTAVLPCLRQGVIRPSGDLQTSGCSPGSETCPASGSAVGDSQRLGTSQDHLDKPQPLSSLWGGCMPSHGAHCIQLSCPCLGGGLYQKLSSVHLATEI
;
A
#
# COMPACT_ATOMS: atom_id res chain seq x y z
N MET A 1 -14.95 14.01 -7.71
CA MET A 1 -16.31 13.68 -7.18
C MET A 1 -16.42 14.27 -5.79
N PRO A 2 -17.48 15.03 -5.45
CA PRO A 2 -17.65 15.62 -4.13
C PRO A 2 -17.78 14.55 -3.04
N MET A 3 -17.21 14.80 -1.87
CA MET A 3 -17.27 13.88 -0.72
C MET A 3 -18.68 13.46 -0.34
N ASP A 4 -19.66 14.36 -0.52
CA ASP A 4 -21.07 14.07 -0.25
C ASP A 4 -21.61 12.90 -1.08
N LYS A 5 -21.14 12.74 -2.32
CA LYS A 5 -21.51 11.61 -3.17
C LYS A 5 -20.88 10.31 -2.67
N ILE A 6 -19.63 10.34 -2.18
CA ILE A 6 -18.98 9.15 -1.60
C ILE A 6 -19.75 8.69 -0.38
N VAL A 7 -20.05 9.62 0.53
CA VAL A 7 -20.82 9.36 1.75
C VAL A 7 -22.20 8.81 1.41
N THR A 8 -22.88 9.39 0.41
CA THR A 8 -24.18 8.89 -0.06
C THR A 8 -24.09 7.47 -0.61
N VAL A 9 -23.04 7.13 -1.36
CA VAL A 9 -22.89 5.76 -1.87
C VAL A 9 -22.56 4.80 -0.73
N LEU A 10 -21.67 5.15 0.19
CA LEU A 10 -21.32 4.31 1.34
C LEU A 10 -22.52 4.06 2.26
N SER A 11 -23.43 5.02 2.42
CA SER A 11 -24.65 4.83 3.21
C SER A 11 -25.70 3.94 2.53
N MET A 12 -25.59 3.71 1.23
CA MET A 12 -26.47 2.82 0.47
C MET A 12 -25.93 1.39 0.37
N VAL A 13 -24.68 1.15 0.76
CA VAL A 13 -24.00 -0.15 0.68
C VAL A 13 -24.01 -0.84 2.05
N GLN A 14 -24.16 -2.16 2.06
CA GLN A 14 -23.99 -2.95 3.27
C GLN A 14 -22.49 -3.05 3.62
N LEU A 15 -22.03 -2.23 4.56
CA LEU A 15 -20.60 -2.09 4.87
C LEU A 15 -20.00 -3.30 5.60
N ASP A 16 -20.83 -4.03 6.35
CA ASP A 16 -20.45 -5.24 7.06
C ASP A 16 -19.96 -6.36 6.12
N CYS A 17 -20.34 -6.36 4.84
CA CYS A 17 -19.91 -7.37 3.88
C CYS A 17 -18.55 -7.08 3.22
N ILE A 18 -18.00 -5.88 3.44
CA ILE A 18 -16.76 -5.43 2.79
C ILE A 18 -15.56 -6.12 3.46
N GLN A 19 -14.72 -6.73 2.63
CA GLN A 19 -13.51 -7.44 3.08
C GLN A 19 -12.22 -6.71 2.69
N GLU A 20 -12.27 -5.87 1.67
CA GLU A 20 -11.13 -5.07 1.21
C GLU A 20 -11.52 -3.64 0.95
N VAL A 21 -10.67 -2.73 1.41
CA VAL A 21 -10.72 -1.30 1.10
C VAL A 21 -9.36 -0.87 0.62
N GLN A 22 -9.31 -0.29 -0.57
CA GLN A 22 -8.12 0.39 -1.08
C GLN A 22 -8.47 1.84 -1.38
N VAL A 23 -7.66 2.75 -0.84
CA VAL A 23 -7.74 4.19 -1.08
C VAL A 23 -6.45 4.63 -1.75
N SER A 24 -6.58 5.15 -2.97
CA SER A 24 -5.44 5.46 -3.87
C SER A 24 -5.33 6.91 -4.31
N CYS A 25 -5.94 7.83 -3.59
CA CYS A 25 -5.95 9.26 -3.94
C CYS A 25 -5.39 10.13 -2.83
N THR A 26 -4.89 11.31 -3.22
CA THR A 26 -4.33 12.30 -2.30
C THR A 26 -5.44 12.87 -1.40
N TRP A 27 -5.66 12.24 -0.25
CA TRP A 27 -6.67 12.67 0.71
C TRP A 27 -6.08 13.59 1.75
N SER A 28 -6.83 14.63 2.11
CA SER A 28 -6.56 15.36 3.34
C SER A 28 -6.93 14.47 4.54
N LEU A 29 -6.22 14.65 5.65
CA LEU A 29 -6.56 13.97 6.89
C LEU A 29 -8.03 14.18 7.32
N SER A 30 -8.59 15.37 7.08
CA SER A 30 -10.00 15.68 7.33
C SER A 30 -10.98 14.86 6.46
N THR A 31 -10.59 14.57 5.22
CA THR A 31 -11.36 13.73 4.31
C THR A 31 -11.40 12.29 4.82
N LEU A 32 -10.23 11.77 5.22
CA LEU A 32 -10.12 10.45 5.83
C LEU A 32 -10.89 10.37 7.16
N ALA A 33 -10.85 11.43 7.97
CA ALA A 33 -11.61 11.50 9.23
C ALA A 33 -13.14 11.45 9.00
N THR A 34 -13.63 12.13 7.95
CA THR A 34 -15.04 12.04 7.54
C THR A 34 -15.44 10.62 7.15
N LEU A 35 -14.51 9.84 6.58
CA LEU A 35 -14.76 8.45 6.18
C LEU A 35 -14.50 7.42 7.29
N ALA A 36 -13.80 7.81 8.35
CA ALA A 36 -13.45 6.92 9.45
C ALA A 36 -14.65 6.17 10.04
N PRO A 37 -15.82 6.79 10.31
CA PRO A 37 -16.96 6.07 10.87
C PRO A 37 -17.42 4.89 9.99
N PHE A 38 -17.42 5.08 8.66
CA PHE A 38 -17.80 4.02 7.70
C PHE A 38 -16.78 2.89 7.71
N LEU A 39 -15.48 3.18 7.80
CA LEU A 39 -14.45 2.15 7.99
C LEU A 39 -14.73 1.34 9.26
N GLY A 40 -15.13 2.01 10.35
CA GLY A 40 -15.49 1.35 11.61
C GLY A 40 -16.73 0.45 11.54
N GLU A 41 -17.59 0.60 10.53
CA GLU A 41 -18.75 -0.27 10.29
C GLU A 41 -18.41 -1.52 9.46
N MET A 42 -17.27 -1.51 8.75
CA MET A 42 -16.76 -2.63 7.95
C MET A 42 -16.14 -3.72 8.85
N SER A 43 -16.97 -4.35 9.66
CA SER A 43 -16.54 -5.33 10.68
C SER A 43 -15.80 -6.55 10.11
N ASN A 44 -16.09 -6.96 8.87
CA ASN A 44 -15.43 -8.07 8.17
C ASN A 44 -14.22 -7.66 7.32
N LEU A 45 -13.74 -6.42 7.46
CA LEU A 45 -12.58 -5.94 6.72
C LEU A 45 -11.34 -6.75 7.08
N GLN A 46 -10.73 -7.36 6.07
CA GLN A 46 -9.50 -8.16 6.20
C GLN A 46 -8.28 -7.42 5.68
N ARG A 47 -8.45 -6.58 4.65
CA ARG A 47 -7.34 -5.84 4.04
C ARG A 47 -7.68 -4.36 3.90
N LEU A 48 -6.80 -3.53 4.44
CA LEU A 48 -6.90 -2.07 4.35
C LEU A 48 -5.64 -1.52 3.70
N HIS A 49 -5.81 -0.85 2.57
CA HIS A 49 -4.75 -0.13 1.87
C HIS A 49 -5.11 1.36 1.87
N LEU A 50 -4.29 2.18 2.51
CA LEU A 50 -4.36 3.64 2.44
C LEU A 50 -3.07 4.18 1.84
N SER A 51 -3.16 4.92 0.75
CA SER A 51 -2.00 5.56 0.12
C SER A 51 -2.20 7.07 -0.02
N HIS A 52 -1.10 7.81 0.04
CA HIS A 52 -1.02 9.26 -0.23
C HIS A 52 -1.94 10.13 0.64
N VAL A 53 -2.05 9.85 1.94
CA VAL A 53 -2.80 10.71 2.87
C VAL A 53 -1.93 11.86 3.36
N HIS A 54 -2.26 13.08 2.92
CA HIS A 54 -1.52 14.29 3.26
C HIS A 54 -2.08 14.99 4.50
N VAL A 55 -1.15 15.46 5.33
CA VAL A 55 -1.42 16.38 6.45
C VAL A 55 -1.22 17.80 5.96
N SER A 56 -2.25 18.64 6.08
CA SER A 56 -2.19 20.04 5.64
C SER A 56 -1.79 20.92 6.82
N ALA A 57 -0.49 20.98 7.11
CA ALA A 57 0.14 21.80 8.14
C ALA A 57 -0.42 21.58 9.57
N PHE A 58 0.34 20.84 10.38
CA PHE A 58 0.13 20.53 11.82
C PHE A 58 -0.64 21.61 12.60
N LYS A 59 -1.97 21.49 12.61
CA LYS A 59 -2.88 22.26 13.47
C LYS A 59 -3.43 21.33 14.55
N LYS A 60 -3.78 21.88 15.71
CA LYS A 60 -4.36 21.13 16.84
C LYS A 60 -5.54 20.22 16.46
N GLN A 61 -6.30 20.62 15.45
CA GLN A 61 -7.44 19.88 14.88
C GLN A 61 -7.05 18.54 14.22
N GLU A 62 -5.80 18.37 13.79
CA GLU A 62 -5.34 17.15 13.12
C GLU A 62 -5.10 16.00 14.10
N HIS A 63 -4.70 16.28 15.34
CA HIS A 63 -4.59 15.24 16.37
C HIS A 63 -5.96 14.59 16.65
N ASP A 64 -7.02 15.39 16.71
CA ASP A 64 -8.39 14.87 16.88
C ASP A 64 -8.79 13.97 15.70
N HIS A 65 -8.36 14.31 14.49
CA HIS A 65 -8.58 13.46 13.31
C HIS A 65 -7.79 12.15 13.36
N VAL A 66 -6.52 12.18 13.80
CA VAL A 66 -5.73 10.95 14.00
C VAL A 66 -6.39 10.05 15.03
N VAL A 67 -6.82 10.58 16.17
CA VAL A 67 -7.53 9.81 17.20
C VAL A 67 -8.85 9.26 16.64
N GLN A 68 -9.60 10.08 15.91
CA GLN A 68 -10.85 9.67 15.28
C GLN A 68 -10.63 8.50 14.31
N ILE A 69 -9.60 8.55 13.46
CA ILE A 69 -9.27 7.49 12.50
C ILE A 69 -8.78 6.23 13.21
N THR A 70 -7.77 6.36 14.08
CA THR A 70 -7.15 5.23 14.78
C THR A 70 -8.14 4.51 15.70
N SER A 71 -9.09 5.22 16.32
CA SER A 71 -10.11 4.61 17.17
C SER A 71 -11.01 3.60 16.43
N GLN A 72 -11.16 3.74 15.10
CA GLN A 72 -11.99 2.83 14.29
C GLN A 72 -11.34 1.47 14.10
N PHE A 73 -10.02 1.39 14.18
CA PHE A 73 -9.29 0.11 14.09
C PHE A 73 -9.73 -0.87 15.19
N ARG A 74 -10.25 -0.38 16.32
CA ARG A 74 -10.83 -1.22 17.39
C ARG A 74 -12.05 -2.02 16.97
N ARG A 75 -12.72 -1.60 15.89
CA ARG A 75 -13.90 -2.26 15.31
C ARG A 75 -13.53 -3.22 14.17
N LEU A 76 -12.30 -3.12 13.65
CA LEU A 76 -11.77 -3.96 12.58
C LEU A 76 -11.21 -5.28 13.14
N GLY A 77 -12.07 -6.10 13.75
CA GLY A 77 -11.67 -7.33 14.45
C GLY A 77 -11.17 -8.46 13.53
N HIS A 78 -11.30 -8.31 12.21
CA HIS A 78 -10.88 -9.29 11.23
C HIS A 78 -9.72 -8.81 10.35
N LEU A 79 -9.12 -7.65 10.66
CA LEU A 79 -8.03 -7.09 9.88
C LEU A 79 -6.78 -7.95 9.98
N ARG A 80 -6.22 -8.31 8.83
CA ARG A 80 -5.02 -9.15 8.70
C ARG A 80 -3.93 -8.45 7.90
N ASP A 81 -4.31 -7.70 6.88
CA ASP A 81 -3.37 -7.01 6.01
C ASP A 81 -3.57 -5.49 6.12
N LEU A 82 -2.54 -4.80 6.56
CA LEU A 82 -2.52 -3.35 6.68
C LEU A 82 -1.40 -2.78 5.82
N HIS A 83 -1.78 -2.01 4.80
CA HIS A 83 -0.87 -1.31 3.91
C HIS A 83 -1.09 0.20 4.02
N LEU A 84 -0.04 0.92 4.40
CA LEU A 84 -0.06 2.36 4.58
C LEU A 84 1.12 2.97 3.82
N GLU A 85 0.84 3.62 2.70
CA GLU A 85 1.84 4.30 1.87
C GLU A 85 1.83 5.82 2.14
N SER A 86 2.99 6.34 2.54
CA SER A 86 3.21 7.74 2.91
C SER A 86 2.20 8.34 3.92
N PRO A 87 1.80 7.66 5.01
CA PRO A 87 0.93 8.24 6.03
C PRO A 87 1.69 9.27 6.89
N SER A 88 1.83 10.52 6.41
CA SER A 88 2.53 11.57 7.17
C SER A 88 1.89 11.89 8.52
N PHE A 89 0.64 11.46 8.75
CA PHE A 89 -0.08 11.63 10.02
C PHE A 89 0.28 10.60 11.10
N LEU A 90 1.03 9.54 10.76
CA LEU A 90 1.41 8.49 11.70
C LEU A 90 2.79 8.68 12.33
N GLU A 91 3.54 9.71 11.90
CA GLU A 91 4.83 10.06 12.51
C GLU A 91 4.64 10.34 14.01
N GLY A 92 5.25 9.51 14.86
CA GLY A 92 5.13 9.59 16.33
C GLY A 92 3.77 9.18 16.92
N CYS A 93 2.84 8.67 16.11
CA CYS A 93 1.49 8.27 16.54
C CYS A 93 1.17 6.80 16.21
N LEU A 94 2.13 6.02 15.73
CA LEU A 94 1.91 4.64 15.31
C LEU A 94 1.48 3.75 16.48
N ASP A 95 1.95 4.06 17.69
CA ASP A 95 1.58 3.37 18.93
C ASP A 95 0.08 3.46 19.23
N GLN A 96 -0.56 4.60 18.96
CA GLN A 96 -1.99 4.81 19.15
C GLN A 96 -2.81 3.90 18.23
N MET A 97 -2.38 3.76 16.97
CA MET A 97 -3.02 2.88 16.00
C MET A 97 -2.84 1.41 16.39
N LEU A 98 -1.61 1.00 16.72
CA LEU A 98 -1.30 -0.39 17.06
C LEU A 98 -2.06 -0.85 18.32
N ARG A 99 -2.19 0.01 19.34
CA ARG A 99 -3.02 -0.29 20.54
C ARG A 99 -4.50 -0.49 20.24
N CYS A 100 -4.97 0.02 19.11
CA CYS A 100 -6.36 -0.12 18.70
C CYS A 100 -6.63 -1.41 17.91
N LEU A 101 -5.60 -2.12 17.46
CA LEU A 101 -5.78 -3.41 16.79
C LEU A 101 -6.30 -4.46 17.79
N ARG A 102 -7.15 -5.38 17.31
CA ARG A 102 -7.69 -6.49 18.10
C ARG A 102 -7.34 -7.87 17.54
N SER A 103 -6.83 -7.91 16.32
CA SER A 103 -6.43 -9.12 15.63
C SER A 103 -4.93 -9.04 15.32
N PRO A 104 -4.23 -10.18 15.41
CA PRO A 104 -2.87 -10.23 14.93
C PRO A 104 -2.82 -10.02 13.41
N LEU A 105 -1.87 -9.22 12.95
CA LEU A 105 -1.68 -8.97 11.52
C LEU A 105 -0.87 -10.09 10.88
N ASP A 106 -1.28 -10.49 9.68
CA ASP A 106 -0.52 -11.37 8.79
C ASP A 106 0.47 -10.55 7.94
N SER A 107 0.08 -9.35 7.50
CA SER A 107 0.91 -8.46 6.67
C SER A 107 0.85 -7.02 7.16
N LEU A 108 2.02 -6.39 7.28
CA LEU A 108 2.17 -4.99 7.65
C LEU A 108 3.12 -4.33 6.66
N SER A 109 2.62 -3.33 5.95
CA SER A 109 3.38 -2.55 4.99
C SER A 109 3.26 -1.08 5.35
N LEU A 110 4.38 -0.46 5.68
CA LEU A 110 4.54 0.95 6.03
C LEU A 110 5.57 1.54 5.08
N THR A 111 5.13 2.02 3.92
CA THR A 111 6.04 2.43 2.84
C THR A 111 6.15 3.93 2.72
N LYS A 112 7.31 4.42 2.26
CA LYS A 112 7.57 5.84 1.94
C LYS A 112 7.10 6.80 3.04
N CYS A 113 7.30 6.43 4.30
CA CYS A 113 6.83 7.17 5.46
C CYS A 113 7.99 7.63 6.35
N ARG A 114 7.75 8.69 7.13
CA ARG A 114 8.70 9.18 8.14
C ARG A 114 8.36 8.52 9.46
N LEU A 115 9.08 7.46 9.80
CA LEU A 115 8.99 6.82 11.11
C LEU A 115 10.03 7.43 12.05
N THR A 116 9.73 7.38 13.34
CA THR A 116 10.71 7.66 14.40
C THR A 116 11.21 6.35 15.00
N GLU A 117 12.35 6.38 15.72
CA GLU A 117 12.81 5.21 16.48
C GLU A 117 11.77 4.72 17.49
N SER A 118 11.02 5.63 18.11
CA SER A 118 9.91 5.30 19.01
C SER A 118 8.82 4.52 18.30
N ASP A 119 8.46 4.89 17.07
CA ASP A 119 7.42 4.20 16.30
C ASP A 119 7.82 2.74 16.06
N LEU A 120 9.05 2.49 15.58
CA LEU A 120 9.55 1.12 15.40
C LEU A 120 9.69 0.36 16.72
N THR A 121 10.08 1.05 17.80
CA THR A 121 10.12 0.45 19.13
C THR A 121 8.72 -0.01 19.55
N HIS A 122 7.69 0.80 19.33
CA HIS A 122 6.31 0.44 19.64
C HIS A 122 5.79 -0.69 18.76
N VAL A 123 6.14 -0.72 17.47
CA VAL A 123 5.88 -1.86 16.58
C VAL A 123 6.47 -3.13 17.22
N SER A 124 7.76 -3.11 17.55
CA SER A 124 8.46 -4.25 18.17
C SER A 124 7.87 -4.69 19.52
N GLN A 125 7.17 -3.81 20.25
CA GLN A 125 6.53 -4.13 21.52
C GLN A 125 5.09 -4.65 21.36
N SER A 126 4.42 -4.34 20.26
CA SER A 126 3.01 -4.69 20.04
C SER A 126 2.79 -6.22 19.95
N PRO A 127 1.88 -6.83 20.73
CA PRO A 127 1.62 -8.26 20.68
C PRO A 127 1.01 -8.69 19.33
N ASP A 128 0.27 -7.80 18.67
CA ASP A 128 -0.50 -8.08 17.45
C ASP A 128 0.39 -8.29 16.22
N ILE A 129 1.66 -7.91 16.28
CA ILE A 129 2.63 -8.16 15.19
C ILE A 129 3.39 -9.48 15.34
N SER A 130 3.18 -10.23 16.43
CA SER A 130 3.98 -11.46 16.70
C SER A 130 3.74 -12.60 15.70
N GLN A 131 2.66 -12.54 14.91
CA GLN A 131 2.30 -13.55 13.91
C GLN A 131 2.56 -13.08 12.48
N LEU A 132 3.28 -11.97 12.31
CA LEU A 132 3.48 -11.34 11.02
C LEU A 132 4.23 -12.28 10.06
N LYS A 133 3.69 -12.42 8.85
CA LYS A 133 4.26 -13.20 7.76
C LYS A 133 4.95 -12.32 6.73
N SER A 134 4.46 -11.11 6.51
CA SER A 134 5.05 -10.15 5.58
C SER A 134 5.26 -8.79 6.24
N LEU A 135 6.49 -8.28 6.16
CA LEU A 135 6.88 -6.96 6.65
C LEU A 135 7.49 -6.16 5.51
N ASP A 136 6.89 -5.02 5.19
CA ASP A 136 7.39 -4.11 4.17
C ASP A 136 7.58 -2.72 4.78
N LEU A 137 8.83 -2.26 4.79
CA LEU A 137 9.22 -0.94 5.27
C LEU A 137 9.90 -0.14 4.14
N SER A 138 9.62 -0.48 2.89
CA SER A 138 10.28 0.11 1.72
C SER A 138 10.12 1.64 1.67
N GLY A 139 11.21 2.35 1.39
CA GLY A 139 11.26 3.81 1.33
C GLY A 139 11.18 4.50 2.69
N VAL A 140 11.27 3.78 3.81
CA VAL A 140 11.48 4.38 5.14
C VAL A 140 12.98 4.65 5.34
N PRO A 141 13.42 5.91 5.53
CA PRO A 141 14.83 6.21 5.73
C PRO A 141 15.29 5.69 7.10
N MET A 142 16.15 4.67 7.09
CA MET A 142 16.69 4.02 8.28
C MET A 142 18.14 4.44 8.59
N THR A 143 18.70 5.39 7.85
CA THR A 143 20.10 5.83 8.00
C THR A 143 20.44 6.28 9.42
N ASP A 144 19.48 6.91 10.11
CA ASP A 144 19.67 7.48 11.45
C ASP A 144 19.23 6.53 12.57
N PHE A 145 18.69 5.35 12.25
CA PHE A 145 18.18 4.42 13.23
C PHE A 145 19.27 3.52 13.80
N ARG A 146 19.17 3.27 15.10
CA ARG A 146 19.93 2.24 15.81
C ARG A 146 19.65 0.86 15.18
N PRO A 147 20.68 0.13 14.71
CA PRO A 147 20.51 -1.17 14.07
C PRO A 147 19.78 -2.19 14.95
N GLU A 148 19.92 -2.08 16.28
CA GLU A 148 19.31 -2.96 17.26
C GLU A 148 17.78 -2.93 17.20
N LEU A 149 17.18 -1.83 16.74
CA LEU A 149 15.71 -1.71 16.62
C LEU A 149 15.15 -2.72 15.61
N LEU A 150 15.78 -2.80 14.44
CA LEU A 150 15.35 -3.75 13.42
C LEU A 150 15.68 -5.18 13.84
N GLN A 151 16.80 -5.39 14.53
CA GLN A 151 17.13 -6.69 15.10
C GLN A 151 16.04 -7.19 16.06
N VAL A 152 15.62 -6.36 17.02
CA VAL A 152 14.56 -6.72 17.99
C VAL A 152 13.24 -7.00 17.29
N LEU A 153 12.88 -6.20 16.28
CA LEU A 153 11.67 -6.42 15.49
C LEU A 153 11.71 -7.78 14.77
N LEU A 154 12.81 -8.07 14.06
CA LEU A 154 12.98 -9.31 13.32
C LEU A 154 13.04 -10.54 14.23
N GLU A 155 13.71 -10.45 15.38
CA GLU A 155 13.75 -11.54 16.37
C GLU A 155 12.35 -11.88 16.89
N LYS A 156 11.48 -10.87 17.05
CA LYS A 156 10.10 -11.08 17.49
C LYS A 156 9.26 -11.84 16.49
N VAL A 157 9.46 -11.59 15.20
CA VAL A 157 8.68 -12.22 14.11
C VAL A 157 9.40 -13.40 13.44
N ALA A 158 10.58 -13.79 13.93
CA ALA A 158 11.43 -14.80 13.30
C ALA A 158 10.76 -16.17 13.10
N ALA A 159 9.78 -16.52 13.94
CA ALA A 159 9.07 -17.79 13.82
C ALA A 159 8.08 -17.83 12.65
N THR A 160 7.55 -16.68 12.23
CA THR A 160 6.42 -16.58 11.28
C THR A 160 6.76 -15.82 10.01
N LEU A 161 7.79 -14.96 10.04
CA LEU A 161 8.16 -14.10 8.92
C LEU A 161 8.57 -14.92 7.69
N GLN A 162 7.91 -14.64 6.58
CA GLN A 162 8.12 -15.24 5.27
C GLN A 162 8.69 -14.26 4.26
N GLU A 163 8.32 -12.98 4.36
CA GLU A 163 8.73 -11.95 3.41
C GLU A 163 9.14 -10.69 4.15
N VAL A 164 10.27 -10.13 3.75
CA VAL A 164 10.74 -8.82 4.24
C VAL A 164 11.17 -7.95 3.07
N ASP A 165 10.64 -6.73 3.02
CA ASP A 165 10.99 -5.72 2.04
C ASP A 165 11.56 -4.49 2.76
N LEU A 166 12.82 -4.18 2.44
CA LEU A 166 13.57 -3.05 2.98
C LEU A 166 14.16 -2.23 1.82
N ASP A 167 13.44 -2.15 0.71
CA ASP A 167 13.88 -1.43 -0.48
C ASP A 167 14.01 0.08 -0.21
N ALA A 168 15.05 0.72 -0.75
CA ALA A 168 15.29 2.16 -0.68
C ALA A 168 15.25 2.75 0.75
N CYS A 169 15.67 1.97 1.75
CA CYS A 169 15.72 2.40 3.15
C CYS A 169 17.01 3.14 3.51
N GLY A 170 18.00 3.19 2.63
CA GLY A 170 19.32 3.77 2.93
C GLY A 170 20.12 2.93 3.93
N ILE A 171 19.87 1.62 4.00
CA ILE A 171 20.58 0.69 4.89
C ILE A 171 22.06 0.64 4.49
N THR A 172 22.92 0.82 5.48
CA THR A 172 24.38 0.70 5.35
C THR A 172 24.86 -0.73 5.62
N ASP A 173 26.06 -1.06 5.16
CA ASP A 173 26.69 -2.37 5.43
C ASP A 173 26.72 -2.73 6.92
N SER A 174 27.08 -1.78 7.78
CA SER A 174 27.15 -1.99 9.23
C SER A 174 25.79 -2.28 9.85
N GLN A 175 24.73 -1.60 9.40
CA GLN A 175 23.37 -1.86 9.84
C GLN A 175 22.93 -3.26 9.42
N LEU A 176 23.14 -3.62 8.15
CA LEU A 176 22.81 -4.97 7.66
C LEU A 176 23.53 -6.05 8.45
N GLU A 177 24.84 -5.89 8.70
CA GLU A 177 25.60 -6.85 9.51
C GLU A 177 25.06 -7.00 10.94
N ALA A 178 24.55 -5.92 11.54
CA ALA A 178 24.01 -5.95 12.90
C ALA A 178 22.71 -6.76 13.02
N PHE A 179 21.77 -6.64 12.08
CA PHE A 179 20.50 -7.37 12.14
C PHE A 179 20.47 -8.69 11.34
N LEU A 180 21.53 -8.98 10.58
CA LEU A 180 21.67 -10.23 9.82
C LEU A 180 21.60 -11.51 10.68
N PRO A 181 22.10 -11.56 11.93
CA PRO A 181 21.85 -12.68 12.83
C PRO A 181 20.35 -12.93 13.09
N ALA A 182 19.55 -11.88 13.26
CA ALA A 182 18.10 -12.00 13.43
C ALA A 182 17.42 -12.53 12.17
N LEU A 183 17.82 -12.03 10.99
CA LEU A 183 17.33 -12.57 9.70
C LEU A 183 17.64 -14.06 9.54
N SER A 184 18.84 -14.51 9.93
CA SER A 184 19.23 -15.93 9.84
C SER A 184 18.41 -16.86 10.74
N ARG A 185 17.68 -16.31 11.73
CA ARG A 185 16.78 -17.06 12.61
C ARG A 185 15.37 -17.16 12.05
N CYS A 186 15.07 -16.44 10.96
CA CYS A 186 13.76 -16.44 10.32
C CYS A 186 13.56 -17.73 9.48
N SER A 187 13.23 -18.83 10.15
CA SER A 187 13.19 -20.18 9.54
C SER A 187 12.18 -20.33 8.38
N GLN A 188 11.14 -19.50 8.36
CA GLN A 188 10.11 -19.51 7.32
C GLN A 188 10.37 -18.50 6.20
N LEU A 189 11.48 -17.75 6.26
CA LEU A 189 11.79 -16.68 5.31
C LEU A 189 11.98 -17.24 3.89
N ARG A 190 11.25 -16.66 2.96
CA ARG A 190 11.18 -17.02 1.54
C ARG A 190 11.72 -15.92 0.64
N ALA A 191 11.58 -14.66 1.05
CA ALA A 191 11.90 -13.47 0.28
C ALA A 191 12.54 -12.38 1.14
N VAL A 192 13.59 -11.73 0.60
CA VAL A 192 14.26 -10.57 1.21
C VAL A 192 14.58 -9.57 0.11
N SER A 193 13.93 -8.41 0.12
CA SER A 193 14.24 -7.32 -0.81
C SER A 193 15.07 -6.22 -0.12
N LEU A 194 16.17 -5.84 -0.76
CA LEU A 194 17.10 -4.81 -0.30
C LEU A 194 17.52 -3.87 -1.46
N CYS A 195 16.72 -3.81 -2.52
CA CYS A 195 16.95 -2.98 -3.69
C CYS A 195 16.95 -1.49 -3.32
N GLY A 196 17.72 -0.65 -4.02
CA GLY A 196 17.86 0.77 -3.68
C GLY A 196 18.69 1.08 -2.42
N ASN A 197 19.27 0.07 -1.75
CA ASN A 197 20.29 0.28 -0.71
C ASN A 197 21.70 0.20 -1.31
N LEU A 198 22.61 1.07 -0.86
CA LEU A 198 23.99 1.15 -1.33
C LEU A 198 24.89 0.14 -0.57
N LEU A 199 24.62 -1.15 -0.78
CA LEU A 199 25.30 -2.24 -0.08
C LEU A 199 26.52 -2.75 -0.87
N SER A 200 27.61 -3.05 -0.17
CA SER A 200 28.77 -3.67 -0.81
C SER A 200 28.52 -5.13 -1.21
N THR A 201 29.29 -5.61 -2.19
CA THR A 201 29.28 -7.03 -2.56
C THR A 201 29.68 -7.93 -1.40
N ALA A 202 30.57 -7.47 -0.51
CA ALA A 202 31.04 -8.22 0.65
C ALA A 202 29.91 -8.49 1.67
N VAL A 203 29.08 -7.50 1.99
CA VAL A 203 27.95 -7.71 2.91
C VAL A 203 26.85 -8.56 2.26
N MET A 204 26.66 -8.44 0.94
CA MET A 204 25.73 -9.28 0.21
C MET A 204 26.15 -10.75 0.20
N GLU A 205 27.45 -11.04 0.04
CA GLU A 205 27.98 -12.40 0.20
C GLU A 205 27.75 -12.93 1.62
N LYS A 206 27.93 -12.11 2.66
CA LYS A 206 27.61 -12.49 4.04
C LYS A 206 26.13 -12.82 4.17
N LEU A 207 25.23 -11.99 3.65
CA LEU A 207 23.79 -12.25 3.66
C LEU A 207 23.47 -13.58 3.01
N LEU A 208 24.02 -13.86 1.82
CA LEU A 208 23.82 -15.12 1.11
C LEU A 208 24.31 -16.32 1.92
N ARG A 209 25.48 -16.24 2.56
CA ARG A 209 26.01 -17.34 3.40
C ARG A 209 25.10 -17.61 4.61
N HIS A 210 24.58 -16.57 5.25
CA HIS A 210 23.72 -16.70 6.42
C HIS A 210 22.29 -17.13 6.08
N THR A 211 21.79 -16.75 4.91
CA THR A 211 20.45 -17.11 4.44
C THR A 211 20.41 -18.43 3.67
N ALA A 212 21.55 -18.92 3.16
CA ALA A 212 21.66 -20.25 2.56
C ALA A 212 21.31 -21.41 3.51
N VAL A 213 21.35 -21.18 4.82
CA VAL A 213 20.96 -22.14 5.86
C VAL A 213 19.44 -22.20 6.04
N LEU A 214 18.70 -21.21 5.51
CA LEU A 214 17.25 -21.14 5.66
C LEU A 214 16.56 -22.12 4.69
N PRO A 215 15.78 -23.09 5.19
CA PRO A 215 15.23 -24.17 4.37
C PRO A 215 14.18 -23.71 3.37
N CYS A 216 13.57 -22.53 3.57
CA CYS A 216 12.45 -22.03 2.77
C CYS A 216 12.84 -20.90 1.80
N LEU A 217 14.08 -20.42 1.83
CA LEU A 217 14.50 -19.28 1.02
C LEU A 217 14.68 -19.71 -0.44
N ARG A 218 13.84 -19.18 -1.34
CA ARG A 218 13.99 -19.46 -2.77
C ARG A 218 15.11 -18.59 -3.33
N GLN A 219 16.11 -19.23 -3.92
CA GLN A 219 17.36 -18.63 -4.46
C GLN A 219 17.21 -17.44 -5.43
N GLY A 220 15.98 -17.07 -5.84
CA GLY A 220 15.70 -15.96 -6.76
C GLY A 220 15.04 -14.73 -6.13
N VAL A 221 14.90 -14.65 -4.81
CA VAL A 221 14.15 -13.56 -4.13
C VAL A 221 15.01 -12.74 -3.16
N ILE A 222 16.33 -12.94 -3.16
CA ILE A 222 17.24 -11.88 -2.72
C ILE A 222 17.45 -11.00 -3.95
N ARG A 223 16.81 -9.84 -3.98
CA ARG A 223 17.03 -8.83 -5.02
C ARG A 223 18.01 -7.80 -4.46
N PRO A 224 19.34 -7.98 -4.65
CA PRO A 224 20.30 -6.93 -4.34
C PRO A 224 20.14 -5.77 -5.33
N SER A 225 20.44 -4.55 -4.88
CA SER A 225 20.64 -3.40 -5.78
C SER A 225 21.72 -3.74 -6.81
N GLY A 226 21.31 -4.04 -8.03
CA GLY A 226 22.23 -4.23 -9.14
C GLY A 226 22.56 -2.88 -9.77
N ASP A 227 23.71 -2.31 -9.43
CA ASP A 227 24.38 -1.35 -10.30
C ASP A 227 25.36 -2.11 -11.21
N LEU A 228 24.95 -2.36 -12.46
CA LEU A 228 25.91 -2.23 -13.55
C LEU A 228 25.56 -0.94 -14.28
N GLN A 229 26.40 0.07 -14.09
CA GLN A 229 26.68 1.03 -15.13
C GLN A 229 27.10 0.26 -16.39
N THR A 230 26.17 -0.03 -17.29
CA THR A 230 26.53 -0.26 -18.68
C THR A 230 26.60 1.11 -19.33
N SER A 231 27.84 1.60 -19.42
CA SER A 231 28.27 2.59 -20.40
C SER A 231 27.51 2.44 -21.71
N GLY A 232 26.99 3.56 -22.22
CA GLY A 232 26.25 3.61 -23.48
C GLY A 232 26.97 2.88 -24.61
N CYS A 233 26.30 1.89 -25.16
CA CYS A 233 26.53 1.41 -26.51
C CYS A 233 25.15 1.36 -27.17
N SER A 234 24.88 2.40 -27.95
CA SER A 234 23.71 2.51 -28.82
C SER A 234 23.67 1.33 -29.81
N PRO A 235 22.54 0.63 -29.99
CA PRO A 235 22.28 -0.11 -31.20
C PRO A 235 21.70 0.85 -32.24
N GLY A 236 22.27 0.81 -33.44
CA GLY A 236 22.12 1.81 -34.49
C GLY A 236 20.78 1.83 -35.22
N SER A 237 20.70 2.80 -36.13
CA SER A 237 19.77 2.78 -37.25
C SER A 237 20.46 3.38 -38.48
N GLU A 238 21.09 2.52 -39.26
CA GLU A 238 21.39 2.78 -40.66
C GLU A 238 20.10 2.62 -41.48
N THR A 239 19.68 3.73 -42.10
CA THR A 239 19.08 3.87 -43.45
C THR A 239 17.82 3.09 -43.88
N CYS A 240 16.84 3.91 -44.30
CA CYS A 240 15.56 3.75 -45.05
C CYS A 240 15.64 2.92 -46.36
N PRO A 241 14.58 2.74 -47.22
CA PRO A 241 13.27 3.46 -47.29
C PRO A 241 12.00 2.71 -47.80
N ALA A 242 10.89 3.48 -47.81
CA ALA A 242 9.68 3.45 -48.67
C ALA A 242 8.66 2.30 -48.48
N SER A 243 7.33 2.52 -48.41
CA SER A 243 6.49 3.16 -49.44
C SER A 243 5.03 3.41 -48.98
N GLY A 244 4.36 4.42 -49.55
CA GLY A 244 2.90 4.49 -49.80
C GLY A 244 2.03 5.09 -48.67
N SER A 245 1.71 6.39 -48.66
CA SER A 245 0.68 7.12 -49.43
C SER A 245 -0.78 6.77 -49.08
N ALA A 246 -1.51 7.75 -48.53
CA ALA A 246 -2.86 8.23 -48.89
C ALA A 246 -3.50 8.93 -47.67
N VAL A 247 -3.53 10.27 -47.61
CA VAL A 247 -4.62 11.16 -48.08
C VAL A 247 -5.86 11.12 -47.18
N GLY A 248 -6.27 12.28 -46.64
CA GLY A 248 -7.63 12.48 -46.13
C GLY A 248 -7.79 13.60 -45.10
N ASP A 249 -7.85 14.83 -45.59
CA ASP A 249 -8.12 16.07 -44.86
C ASP A 249 -9.50 16.18 -44.18
N SER A 250 -9.53 17.14 -43.25
CA SER A 250 -10.63 18.11 -43.00
C SER A 250 -11.77 17.83 -42.02
N GLN A 251 -11.69 18.56 -40.89
CA GLN A 251 -12.56 19.69 -40.52
C GLN A 251 -14.09 19.50 -40.30
N ARG A 252 -14.45 19.73 -39.01
CA ARG A 252 -15.40 20.73 -38.47
C ARG A 252 -16.93 20.61 -38.66
N LEU A 253 -17.58 20.98 -37.54
CA LEU A 253 -18.86 21.70 -37.34
C LEU A 253 -20.17 20.88 -37.29
N GLY A 254 -20.99 21.20 -36.29
CA GLY A 254 -22.43 20.93 -36.33
C GLY A 254 -23.10 20.77 -34.97
N THR A 255 -23.55 21.89 -34.40
CA THR A 255 -24.52 21.99 -33.30
C THR A 255 -25.88 21.40 -33.67
N SER A 256 -26.65 20.89 -32.69
CA SER A 256 -27.99 21.40 -32.33
C SER A 256 -28.74 20.55 -31.31
N GLN A 257 -29.49 21.29 -30.49
CA GLN A 257 -30.45 20.96 -29.44
C GLN A 257 -31.52 19.92 -29.84
N ASP A 258 -31.98 19.09 -28.90
CA ASP A 258 -33.41 19.03 -28.55
C ASP A 258 -33.70 18.26 -27.24
N HIS A 259 -34.67 18.80 -26.50
CA HIS A 259 -35.27 18.34 -25.25
C HIS A 259 -36.03 17.01 -25.40
N LEU A 260 -35.98 16.12 -24.38
CA LEU A 260 -37.18 15.46 -23.83
C LEU A 260 -36.89 14.63 -22.57
N ASP A 261 -37.58 15.01 -21.50
CA ASP A 261 -37.69 14.35 -20.20
C ASP A 261 -38.16 12.89 -20.31
N LYS A 262 -37.39 11.95 -19.74
CA LYS A 262 -37.83 10.60 -19.34
C LYS A 262 -36.97 10.12 -18.16
N PRO A 263 -37.56 9.47 -17.14
CA PRO A 263 -36.82 8.99 -15.98
C PRO A 263 -35.88 7.86 -16.39
N GLN A 264 -34.58 8.05 -16.16
CA GLN A 264 -33.55 7.07 -16.49
C GLN A 264 -33.58 5.90 -15.49
N PRO A 265 -33.51 4.64 -15.94
CA PRO A 265 -33.31 3.48 -15.07
C PRO A 265 -31.92 3.51 -14.43
N LEU A 266 -31.77 2.89 -13.24
CA LEU A 266 -30.53 2.75 -12.45
C LEU A 266 -29.31 2.13 -13.19
N SER A 267 -29.43 1.83 -14.47
CA SER A 267 -28.33 1.40 -15.35
C SER A 267 -27.38 2.54 -15.76
N SER A 268 -27.74 3.81 -15.56
CA SER A 268 -26.89 4.96 -15.97
C SER A 268 -25.78 5.34 -14.96
N LEU A 269 -25.78 4.77 -13.75
CA LEU A 269 -24.69 4.90 -12.78
C LEU A 269 -23.58 3.85 -12.98
N TRP A 270 -23.85 2.82 -13.80
CA TRP A 270 -22.94 1.72 -14.07
C TRP A 270 -22.55 1.78 -15.56
N GLY A 271 -21.92 2.89 -15.94
CA GLY A 271 -21.31 3.04 -17.26
C GLY A 271 -20.18 2.02 -17.42
N GLY A 272 -20.43 0.99 -18.22
CA GLY A 272 -19.39 0.09 -18.69
C GLY A 272 -18.34 0.88 -19.46
N CYS A 273 -17.17 1.04 -18.85
CA CYS A 273 -15.98 1.51 -19.51
C CYS A 273 -14.83 0.57 -19.15
N MET A 274 -14.37 -0.20 -20.13
CA MET A 274 -13.03 -0.79 -20.08
C MET A 274 -11.99 0.34 -20.12
N PRO A 275 -10.79 0.12 -19.55
CA PRO A 275 -10.11 1.13 -18.74
C PRO A 275 -9.36 2.14 -19.61
N SER A 276 -9.89 3.36 -19.69
CA SER A 276 -9.12 4.54 -20.07
C SER A 276 -8.74 5.31 -18.80
N HIS A 277 -7.54 5.06 -18.27
CA HIS A 277 -6.75 5.97 -17.40
C HIS A 277 -7.56 6.93 -16.50
N GLY A 278 -8.52 6.40 -15.73
CA GLY A 278 -9.25 7.14 -14.70
C GLY A 278 -8.81 6.60 -13.35
N ALA A 279 -8.19 7.44 -12.51
CA ALA A 279 -7.78 7.05 -11.17
C ALA A 279 -9.04 6.74 -10.32
N HIS A 280 -9.28 5.47 -10.05
CA HIS A 280 -10.25 5.07 -9.04
C HIS A 280 -9.68 5.40 -7.66
N CYS A 281 -10.43 6.11 -6.83
CA CYS A 281 -9.93 6.62 -5.55
C CYS A 281 -10.27 5.76 -4.36
N ILE A 282 -11.39 5.04 -4.42
CA ILE A 282 -11.73 4.01 -3.44
C ILE A 282 -12.13 2.77 -4.21
N GLN A 283 -11.55 1.64 -3.85
CA GLN A 283 -11.96 0.31 -4.31
C GLN A 283 -12.45 -0.48 -3.09
N LEU A 284 -13.68 -0.99 -3.15
CA LEU A 284 -14.29 -1.81 -2.10
C LEU A 284 -14.55 -3.20 -2.66
N SER A 285 -14.11 -4.27 -2.01
CA SER A 285 -14.49 -5.63 -2.40
C SER A 285 -15.45 -6.26 -1.40
N CYS A 286 -16.55 -6.85 -1.90
CA CYS A 286 -17.53 -7.58 -1.10
C CYS A 286 -17.91 -8.92 -1.76
N PRO A 287 -17.89 -10.05 -1.03
CA PRO A 287 -18.27 -11.37 -1.57
C PRO A 287 -19.77 -11.49 -1.91
N CYS A 288 -20.62 -10.74 -1.22
CA CYS A 288 -22.08 -10.87 -1.29
C CYS A 288 -22.68 -10.35 -2.63
N LEU A 289 -21.93 -9.57 -3.40
CA LEU A 289 -22.36 -9.07 -4.71
C LEU A 289 -22.32 -10.12 -5.83
N GLY A 290 -21.85 -11.36 -5.54
CA GLY A 290 -21.74 -12.45 -6.52
C GLY A 290 -23.01 -13.30 -6.74
N GLY A 291 -24.13 -12.98 -6.08
CA GLY A 291 -25.35 -13.78 -6.08
C GLY A 291 -26.38 -13.42 -7.16
N GLY A 292 -26.05 -13.64 -8.44
CA GLY A 292 -27.05 -13.65 -9.54
C GLY A 292 -26.66 -12.84 -10.78
N LEU A 293 -26.73 -13.48 -11.97
CA LEU A 293 -26.56 -13.03 -13.38
C LEU A 293 -25.47 -11.99 -13.76
N TYR A 294 -24.81 -11.35 -12.79
CA TYR A 294 -23.74 -10.36 -12.95
C TYR A 294 -22.51 -10.84 -12.18
N GLN A 295 -21.88 -11.89 -12.69
CA GLN A 295 -20.61 -12.45 -12.20
C GLN A 295 -19.38 -11.51 -12.33
N LYS A 296 -19.58 -10.19 -12.55
CA LYS A 296 -18.50 -9.26 -12.90
C LYS A 296 -18.31 -8.06 -11.95
N LEU A 297 -19.12 -7.90 -10.91
CA LEU A 297 -19.05 -6.71 -10.04
C LEU A 297 -18.88 -7.10 -8.56
N SER A 298 -17.77 -7.76 -8.24
CA SER A 298 -17.30 -8.01 -6.85
C SER A 298 -16.55 -6.82 -6.24
N SER A 299 -16.46 -5.71 -6.97
CA SER A 299 -15.71 -4.51 -6.57
C SER A 299 -16.46 -3.23 -6.94
N VAL A 300 -16.64 -2.34 -5.97
CA VAL A 300 -17.17 -0.99 -6.17
C VAL A 300 -16.00 -0.03 -6.29
N HIS A 301 -15.89 0.65 -7.42
CA HIS A 301 -14.86 1.67 -7.65
C HIS A 301 -15.49 3.06 -7.61
N LEU A 302 -15.07 3.89 -6.65
CA LEU A 302 -15.46 5.29 -6.54
C LEU A 302 -14.33 6.15 -7.09
N ALA A 303 -14.56 6.80 -8.23
CA ALA A 303 -13.62 7.77 -8.77
C ALA A 303 -13.86 9.14 -8.12
N THR A 304 -12.79 9.83 -7.71
CA THR A 304 -12.86 11.28 -7.50
C THR A 304 -12.14 11.98 -8.64
N GLU A 305 -12.89 12.65 -9.51
CA GLU A 305 -12.30 13.76 -10.29
C GLU A 305 -11.64 14.75 -9.32
N ILE A 306 -10.34 14.97 -9.51
CA ILE A 306 -9.53 16.02 -8.90
C ILE A 306 -9.61 17.24 -9.79
#